data_AF-Q9N143-F1
#
_entry.id   AF-Q9N143-F1
#
_cell.length_a   1.000
_cell.length_b   1.000
_cell.length_c   1.000
_cell.angle_alpha   90.00
_cell.angle_beta   90.00
_cell.angle_gamma   90.00
#
_symmetry.space_group_name_H-M   'P 1'
#
loop_
_entity.id
_entity.type
_entity.pdbx_description
1 polymer ?
#
loop_
_entity_poly.entity_id
_entity_poly.type
_entity_poly.pdbx_seq_one_letter_code
_entity_poly.pdbx_strand_id
1 'polypeptide(L)'
;DPASFEYLFEQGKHEFVNDVASLWELSSEEEIHHFKNESLGMAFLHLCHLALCRGVPLEEVAKKTSFKDCIPLSFRRQIRQHSALTRLRLRNVFRRFLQDFQPDRLSQQMVMVKYLATLERLAPRFGTERMPVCHLRLLAQAEGEPCYIRDSGEAPTDPGPESAARPPTHEVLVTGTGGIQWWPVQEEVNKEEGSS
;
A
#
# COMPACT_ATOMS: atom_id res chain seq x y z
N ASP A 1 11.42 -6.90 -19.45
CA ASP A 1 12.48 -6.13 -20.14
C ASP A 1 12.86 -4.91 -19.28
N PRO A 2 13.95 -4.18 -19.59
CA PRO A 2 14.41 -3.04 -18.78
C PRO A 2 13.37 -1.93 -18.62
N ALA A 3 12.59 -1.60 -19.67
CA ALA A 3 11.61 -0.52 -19.61
C ALA A 3 10.43 -0.89 -18.71
N SER A 4 9.94 -2.12 -18.79
CA SER A 4 8.89 -2.61 -17.88
C SER A 4 9.35 -2.62 -16.41
N PHE A 5 10.63 -2.89 -16.15
CA PHE A 5 11.19 -2.86 -14.80
C PHE A 5 11.27 -1.43 -14.24
N GLU A 6 11.67 -0.46 -15.07
CA GLU A 6 11.66 0.95 -14.71
C GLU A 6 10.24 1.47 -14.46
N TYR A 7 9.28 1.09 -15.30
CA TYR A 7 7.88 1.40 -15.10
C TYR A 7 7.34 0.85 -13.77
N LEU A 8 7.63 -0.42 -13.46
CA LEU A 8 7.24 -1.04 -12.19
C LEU A 8 7.86 -0.32 -10.99
N PHE A 9 9.11 0.11 -11.10
CA PHE A 9 9.77 0.90 -10.06
C PHE A 9 9.08 2.25 -9.83
N GLU A 10 8.78 2.99 -10.90
CA GLU A 10 8.05 4.27 -10.79
C GLU A 10 6.63 4.09 -10.22
N GLN A 11 5.91 3.06 -10.67
CA GLN A 11 4.60 2.69 -10.11
C GLN A 11 4.71 2.30 -8.62
N GLY A 12 5.70 1.49 -8.25
CA GLY A 12 5.93 1.09 -6.86
C GLY A 12 6.20 2.29 -5.95
N LYS A 13 6.96 3.29 -6.41
CA LYS A 13 7.13 4.55 -5.65
C LYS A 13 5.81 5.29 -5.47
N HIS A 14 5.00 5.36 -6.51
CA HIS A 14 3.69 6.02 -6.45
C HIS A 14 2.77 5.32 -5.45
N GLU A 15 2.64 3.99 -5.54
CA GLU A 15 1.83 3.20 -4.60
C GLU A 15 2.34 3.30 -3.16
N PHE A 16 3.67 3.24 -2.97
CA PHE A 16 4.29 3.39 -1.66
C PHE A 16 3.96 4.72 -0.99
N VAL A 17 4.09 5.84 -1.72
CA VAL A 17 3.73 7.16 -1.19
C VAL A 17 2.23 7.24 -0.90
N ASN A 18 1.38 6.60 -1.70
CA ASN A 18 -0.08 6.60 -1.55
C ASN A 18 -0.61 5.49 -0.61
N ASP A 19 0.15 5.14 0.43
CA ASP A 19 -0.28 4.26 1.52
C ASP A 19 -0.72 2.84 1.07
N VAL A 20 -0.10 2.26 0.03
CA VAL A 20 -0.27 0.81 -0.26
C VAL A 20 0.04 -0.05 0.97
N ALA A 21 0.96 0.41 1.82
CA ALA A 21 1.07 0.04 3.23
C ALA A 21 0.85 1.27 4.11
N SER A 22 -0.08 1.18 5.05
CA SER A 22 -0.44 2.30 5.91
C SER A 22 0.09 2.12 7.33
N LEU A 23 0.62 3.20 7.88
CA LEU A 23 1.03 3.25 9.28
C LEU A 23 -0.14 3.01 10.25
N TRP A 24 -1.36 3.33 9.85
CA TRP A 24 -2.55 3.22 10.71
C TRP A 24 -3.04 1.79 10.90
N GLU A 25 -2.53 0.85 10.11
CA GLU A 25 -2.88 -0.56 10.18
C GLU A 25 -1.99 -1.34 11.15
N LEU A 26 -0.94 -0.70 11.67
CA LEU A 26 0.03 -1.32 12.57
C LEU A 26 -0.40 -1.11 14.03
N SER A 27 -0.27 -2.15 14.84
CA SER A 27 -0.77 -2.13 16.23
C SER A 27 0.35 -2.15 17.26
N SER A 28 1.48 -2.82 16.98
CA SER A 28 2.60 -2.91 17.93
C SER A 28 3.63 -1.80 17.73
N GLU A 29 4.33 -1.43 18.81
CA GLU A 29 5.40 -0.43 18.75
C GLU A 29 6.56 -0.92 17.88
N GLU A 30 6.84 -2.22 17.90
CA GLU A 30 7.87 -2.89 17.11
C GLU A 30 7.58 -2.77 15.61
N GLU A 31 6.35 -3.09 15.19
CA GLU A 31 5.92 -2.95 13.79
C GLU A 31 5.98 -1.48 13.34
N ILE A 32 5.49 -0.57 14.19
CA ILE A 32 5.51 0.87 13.90
C ILE A 32 6.95 1.36 13.73
N HIS A 33 7.86 0.97 14.62
CA HIS A 33 9.26 1.36 14.56
C HIS A 33 9.95 0.76 13.32
N HIS A 34 9.73 -0.53 13.04
CA HIS A 34 10.25 -1.19 11.86
C HIS A 34 9.78 -0.50 10.57
N PHE A 35 8.47 -0.26 10.46
CA PHE A 35 7.86 0.42 9.31
C PHE A 35 8.44 1.80 9.07
N LYS A 36 8.64 2.59 10.14
CA LYS A 36 9.25 3.92 10.05
C LYS A 36 10.68 3.85 9.53
N ASN A 37 11.49 2.92 10.02
CA ASN A 37 12.88 2.78 9.60
C ASN A 37 12.99 2.30 8.15
N GLU A 38 12.22 1.28 7.76
CA GLU A 38 12.16 0.84 6.37
C GLU A 38 11.67 1.96 5.46
N SER A 39 10.66 2.74 5.88
CA SER A 39 10.18 3.89 5.10
C SER A 39 11.25 4.96 4.88
N LEU A 40 12.08 5.25 5.89
CA LEU A 40 13.24 6.14 5.72
C LEU A 40 14.29 5.54 4.78
N GLY A 41 14.52 4.23 4.85
CA GLY A 41 15.39 3.51 3.92
C GLY A 41 14.88 3.57 2.48
N MET A 42 13.57 3.44 2.27
CA MET A 42 12.91 3.58 0.98
C MET A 42 13.04 5.00 0.43
N ALA A 43 12.82 6.02 1.26
CA ALA A 43 13.06 7.40 0.88
C ALA A 43 14.52 7.66 0.49
N PHE A 44 15.47 7.08 1.22
CA PHE A 44 16.89 7.14 0.89
C PHE A 44 17.18 6.51 -0.47
N LEU A 45 16.70 5.28 -0.72
CA LEU A 45 16.84 4.61 -2.01
C LEU A 45 16.26 5.43 -3.17
N HIS A 46 15.11 6.07 -2.96
CA HIS A 46 14.53 6.99 -3.95
C HIS A 46 15.47 8.16 -4.27
N LEU A 47 16.04 8.82 -3.25
CA LEU A 47 16.99 9.92 -3.50
C LEU A 47 18.28 9.42 -4.18
N CYS A 48 18.79 8.25 -3.81
CA CYS A 48 19.94 7.63 -4.47
C CYS A 48 19.68 7.36 -5.95
N HIS A 49 18.50 6.82 -6.30
CA HIS A 49 18.09 6.63 -7.69
C HIS A 49 18.10 7.97 -8.45
N LEU A 50 17.48 9.02 -7.90
CA LEU A 50 17.47 10.35 -8.52
C LEU A 50 18.88 10.92 -8.73
N ALA A 51 19.79 10.72 -7.77
CA ALA A 51 21.18 11.15 -7.87
C ALA A 51 21.91 10.43 -9.01
N LEU A 52 21.77 9.10 -9.07
CA LEU A 52 22.37 8.26 -10.10
C LEU A 52 21.80 8.54 -11.50
N CYS A 53 20.49 8.79 -11.64
CA CYS A 53 19.87 9.13 -12.93
C CYS A 53 20.32 10.49 -13.45
N ARG A 54 20.55 11.45 -12.56
CA ARG A 54 20.94 12.83 -12.92
C ARG A 54 22.46 13.02 -12.99
N GLY A 55 23.25 12.07 -12.49
CA GLY A 55 24.70 12.20 -12.38
C GLY A 55 25.14 13.31 -11.42
N VAL A 56 24.38 13.56 -10.35
CA VAL A 56 24.65 14.63 -9.37
C VAL A 56 24.85 14.05 -7.95
N PRO A 57 25.55 14.78 -7.05
CA PRO A 57 25.69 14.37 -5.66
C PRO A 57 24.33 14.21 -4.95
N LEU A 58 24.25 13.24 -4.04
CA LEU A 58 23.03 12.94 -3.28
C LEU A 58 22.55 14.15 -2.46
N GLU A 59 23.47 14.94 -1.94
CA GLU A 59 23.18 16.17 -1.19
C GLU A 59 22.45 17.21 -2.04
N GLU A 60 22.73 17.26 -3.34
CA GLU A 60 22.04 18.19 -4.25
C GLU A 60 20.57 17.76 -4.44
N VAL A 61 20.32 16.45 -4.59
CA VAL A 61 18.97 15.90 -4.66
C VAL A 61 18.22 16.15 -3.35
N ALA A 62 18.84 15.89 -2.20
CA ALA A 62 18.24 16.04 -0.87
C ALA A 62 17.91 17.49 -0.50
N LYS A 63 18.56 18.49 -1.14
CA LYS A 63 18.19 19.91 -1.01
C LYS A 63 16.90 20.25 -1.77
N LYS A 64 16.65 19.57 -2.89
CA LYS A 64 15.50 19.83 -3.78
C LYS A 64 14.29 18.95 -3.46
N THR A 65 14.53 17.74 -2.96
CA THR A 65 13.49 16.71 -2.73
C THR A 65 13.50 16.33 -1.26
N SER A 66 12.39 16.56 -0.54
CA SER A 66 12.31 16.17 0.85
C SER A 66 12.10 14.66 0.97
N PHE A 67 12.76 14.01 1.93
CA PHE A 67 12.45 12.61 2.25
C PHE A 67 10.97 12.40 2.62
N LYS A 68 10.31 13.45 3.12
CA LYS A 68 8.89 13.43 3.46
C LYS A 68 7.97 13.28 2.25
N ASP A 69 8.47 13.56 1.06
CA ASP A 69 7.75 13.38 -0.21
C ASP A 69 8.01 11.99 -0.81
N CYS A 70 8.87 11.19 -0.17
CA CYS A 70 9.27 9.85 -0.59
C CYS A 70 8.86 8.76 0.43
N ILE A 71 7.97 9.08 1.37
CA ILE A 71 7.43 8.17 2.40
C ILE A 71 5.90 8.12 2.31
N PRO A 72 5.24 7.12 2.93
CA PRO A 72 3.79 7.00 2.93
C PRO A 72 3.11 8.23 3.53
N LEU A 73 1.98 8.65 2.96
CA LEU A 73 1.19 9.80 3.42
C LEU A 73 0.76 9.67 4.88
N SER A 74 0.44 8.45 5.34
CA SER A 74 0.13 8.13 6.74
C SER A 74 1.28 8.53 7.66
N PHE A 75 2.52 8.15 7.29
CA PHE A 75 3.70 8.47 8.07
C PHE A 75 4.03 9.96 7.99
N ARG A 76 3.91 10.58 6.81
CA ARG A 76 4.07 12.02 6.64
C ARG A 76 3.11 12.81 7.54
N ARG A 77 1.85 12.39 7.64
CA ARG A 77 0.84 12.99 8.51
C ARG A 77 1.22 12.85 9.98
N GLN A 78 1.65 11.67 10.41
CA GLN A 78 2.12 11.46 11.79
C GLN A 78 3.32 12.36 12.13
N ILE A 79 4.29 12.51 11.23
CA ILE A 79 5.45 13.41 11.42
C ILE A 79 5.01 14.85 11.64
N ARG A 80 3.97 15.32 10.93
CA ARG A 80 3.44 16.69 11.11
C ARG A 80 2.83 16.88 12.50
N GLN A 81 2.18 15.86 13.04
CA GLN A 81 1.54 15.88 14.36
C GLN A 81 2.53 15.75 15.53
N HIS A 82 3.72 15.15 15.31
CA HIS A 82 4.75 15.02 16.33
C HIS A 82 5.37 16.35 16.78
N SER A 83 5.99 16.38 17.96
CA SER A 83 6.71 17.54 18.50
C SER A 83 7.87 18.00 17.61
N ALA A 84 8.29 19.27 17.75
CA ALA A 84 9.43 19.81 17.02
C ALA A 84 10.73 19.00 17.24
N LEU A 85 10.95 18.50 18.46
CA LEU A 85 12.11 17.68 18.81
C LEU A 85 12.08 16.32 18.10
N THR A 86 10.92 15.66 18.05
CA THR A 86 10.77 14.39 17.34
C THR A 86 11.00 14.57 15.84
N ARG A 87 10.48 15.65 15.25
CA ARG A 87 10.75 16.00 13.85
C ARG A 87 12.23 16.28 13.59
N LEU A 88 12.91 16.95 14.52
CA LEU A 88 14.34 17.22 14.43
C LEU A 88 15.16 15.92 14.51
N ARG A 89 14.83 15.02 15.44
CA ARG A 89 15.44 13.70 15.56
C ARG A 89 15.32 12.92 14.26
N LEU A 90 14.12 12.86 13.68
CA LEU A 90 13.89 12.16 12.42
C LEU A 90 14.71 12.75 11.26
N ARG A 91 14.78 14.08 11.17
CA ARG A 91 15.63 14.75 10.17
C ARG A 91 17.10 14.39 10.34
N ASN A 92 17.58 14.29 11.57
CA ASN A 92 18.97 13.94 11.85
C ASN A 92 19.25 12.47 11.55
N VAL A 93 18.31 11.57 11.84
CA VAL A 93 18.38 10.16 11.43
C VAL A 93 18.51 10.07 9.91
N PHE A 94 17.62 10.72 9.15
CA PHE A 94 17.70 10.72 7.69
C PHE A 94 19.01 11.32 7.17
N ARG A 95 19.52 12.39 7.80
CA ARG A 95 20.82 12.96 7.42
C ARG A 95 21.99 11.98 7.60
N ARG A 96 21.95 11.14 8.63
CA ARG A 96 22.98 10.10 8.83
C ARG A 96 22.97 9.08 7.70
N PHE A 97 21.79 8.62 7.26
CA PHE A 97 21.67 7.76 6.07
C PHE A 97 22.34 8.37 4.83
N LEU A 98 22.17 9.68 4.61
CA LEU A 98 22.82 10.37 3.50
C LEU A 98 24.35 10.40 3.62
N GLN A 99 24.88 10.57 4.83
CA GLN A 99 26.33 10.63 5.09
C GLN A 99 27.01 9.27 4.93
N ASP A 100 26.30 8.18 5.23
CA ASP A 100 26.81 6.82 5.12
C ASP A 100 26.81 6.29 3.67
N PHE A 101 26.26 7.06 2.72
CA PHE A 101 26.20 6.67 1.30
C PHE A 101 27.57 6.73 0.63
N GLN A 102 27.90 5.69 -0.14
CA GLN A 102 29.10 5.61 -0.95
C GLN A 102 28.68 5.42 -2.43
N PRO A 103 28.81 6.45 -3.29
CA PRO A 103 28.28 6.42 -4.65
C PRO A 103 28.88 5.32 -5.54
N ASP A 104 30.16 4.99 -5.33
CA ASP A 104 30.90 4.05 -6.18
C ASP A 104 30.46 2.58 -6.04
N ARG A 105 29.50 2.30 -5.14
CA ARG A 105 29.10 0.93 -4.78
C ARG A 105 27.68 0.56 -5.23
N LEU A 106 26.94 1.47 -5.86
CA LEU A 106 25.50 1.26 -6.14
C LEU A 106 25.14 1.61 -7.59
N SER A 107 24.66 0.61 -8.34
CA SER A 107 24.06 0.82 -9.66
C SER A 107 22.58 1.20 -9.54
N GLN A 108 22.04 1.89 -10.56
CA GLN A 108 20.60 2.24 -10.62
C GLN A 108 19.72 0.99 -10.47
N GLN A 109 20.04 -0.06 -11.21
CA GLN A 109 19.30 -1.32 -11.16
C GLN A 109 19.31 -1.96 -9.76
N MET A 110 20.44 -1.93 -9.05
CA MET A 110 20.53 -2.47 -7.69
C MET A 110 19.65 -1.69 -6.71
N VAL A 111 19.60 -0.35 -6.85
CA VAL A 111 18.72 0.51 -6.05
C VAL A 111 17.26 0.17 -6.31
N MET A 112 16.86 0.02 -7.58
CA MET A 112 15.48 -0.33 -7.96
C MET A 112 15.07 -1.72 -7.45
N VAL A 113 15.93 -2.73 -7.60
CA VAL A 113 15.67 -4.09 -7.08
C VAL A 113 15.52 -4.06 -5.57
N LYS A 114 16.42 -3.39 -4.86
CA LYS A 114 16.35 -3.29 -3.41
C LYS A 114 15.08 -2.57 -2.96
N TYR A 115 14.69 -1.52 -3.67
CA TYR A 115 13.46 -0.78 -3.40
C TYR A 115 12.23 -1.67 -3.54
N LEU A 116 12.04 -2.31 -4.70
CA LEU A 116 10.87 -3.17 -4.96
C LEU A 116 10.82 -4.37 -4.01
N ALA A 117 11.95 -5.02 -3.75
CA ALA A 117 12.00 -6.14 -2.81
C ALA A 117 11.68 -5.71 -1.37
N THR A 118 12.07 -4.50 -0.96
CA THR A 118 11.66 -3.95 0.34
C THR A 118 10.19 -3.56 0.34
N LEU A 119 9.68 -2.99 -0.75
CA LEU A 119 8.26 -2.64 -0.88
C LEU A 119 7.37 -3.87 -0.73
N GLU A 120 7.70 -4.97 -1.41
CA GLU A 120 6.98 -6.24 -1.32
C GLU A 120 6.91 -6.78 0.12
N ARG A 121 8.01 -6.66 0.89
CA ARG A 121 8.02 -7.05 2.32
C ARG A 121 7.22 -6.10 3.21
N LEU A 122 7.27 -4.82 2.92
CA LEU A 122 6.64 -3.78 3.74
C LEU A 122 5.14 -3.64 3.46
N ALA A 123 4.71 -3.98 2.25
CA ALA A 123 3.35 -3.80 1.75
C ALA A 123 2.78 -5.11 1.19
N PRO A 124 2.16 -5.95 2.03
CA PRO A 124 1.54 -7.21 1.60
C PRO A 124 0.42 -7.05 0.56
N ARG A 125 -0.11 -5.84 0.38
CA ARG A 125 -1.11 -5.51 -0.66
C ARG A 125 -0.50 -5.15 -2.00
N PHE A 126 0.80 -4.88 -2.06
CA PHE A 126 1.48 -4.50 -3.29
C PHE A 126 1.41 -5.64 -4.31
N GLY A 127 0.96 -5.33 -5.53
CA GLY A 127 0.77 -6.35 -6.59
C GLY A 127 -0.39 -7.31 -6.34
N THR A 128 -1.35 -6.95 -5.47
CA THR A 128 -2.54 -7.75 -5.19
C THR A 128 -3.81 -6.96 -5.49
N GLU A 129 -4.87 -7.65 -5.91
CA GLU A 129 -6.18 -7.05 -6.09
C GLU A 129 -7.17 -7.65 -5.09
N ARG A 130 -7.87 -6.78 -4.34
CA ARG A 130 -8.93 -7.16 -3.41
C ARG A 130 -10.25 -6.59 -3.89
N MET A 131 -11.24 -7.45 -4.03
CA MET A 131 -12.55 -7.12 -4.59
C MET A 131 -13.63 -7.41 -3.54
N PRO A 132 -14.33 -6.39 -3.02
CA PRO A 132 -15.48 -6.61 -2.15
C PRO A 132 -16.66 -7.16 -2.98
N VAL A 133 -17.30 -8.23 -2.49
CA VAL A 133 -18.46 -8.85 -3.17
C VAL A 133 -19.64 -8.99 -2.20
N CYS A 134 -20.84 -8.69 -2.69
CA CYS A 134 -22.07 -8.74 -1.88
C CYS A 134 -22.57 -10.17 -1.68
N HIS A 135 -22.19 -11.10 -2.57
CA HIS A 135 -22.69 -12.47 -2.58
C HIS A 135 -21.68 -13.41 -3.25
N LEU A 136 -21.31 -14.50 -2.57
CA LEU A 136 -20.40 -15.53 -3.08
C LEU A 136 -21.07 -16.90 -2.91
N ARG A 137 -21.10 -17.70 -4.00
CA ARG A 137 -21.64 -19.08 -3.99
C ARG A 137 -20.62 -20.03 -4.61
N LEU A 138 -20.44 -21.18 -3.97
CA LEU A 138 -19.71 -22.32 -4.50
C LEU A 138 -20.75 -23.34 -4.96
N LEU A 139 -20.79 -23.64 -6.26
CA LEU A 139 -21.72 -24.59 -6.84
C LEU A 139 -20.94 -25.79 -7.35
N ALA A 140 -21.40 -27.00 -7.05
CA ALA A 140 -20.90 -28.19 -7.74
C ALA A 140 -21.44 -28.18 -9.17
N GLN A 141 -20.61 -28.56 -10.15
CA GLN A 141 -20.95 -28.49 -11.58
C GLN A 141 -22.19 -29.33 -11.97
N ALA A 142 -22.62 -30.25 -11.11
CA ALA A 142 -23.81 -31.08 -11.29
C ALA A 142 -25.13 -30.45 -10.75
N GLU A 143 -25.07 -29.30 -10.05
CA GLU A 143 -26.19 -28.73 -9.29
C GLU A 143 -26.83 -27.48 -9.92
N GLY A 144 -26.29 -26.98 -11.05
CA GLY A 144 -26.94 -25.93 -11.86
C GLY A 144 -25.99 -24.98 -12.57
N GLU A 145 -26.47 -24.36 -13.65
CA GLU A 145 -25.73 -23.34 -14.42
C GLU A 145 -25.57 -22.04 -13.60
N PRO A 146 -24.35 -21.49 -13.48
CA PRO A 146 -24.13 -20.21 -12.82
C PRO A 146 -24.72 -19.06 -13.65
N CYS A 147 -25.34 -18.08 -12.97
CA CYS A 147 -25.90 -16.86 -13.56
C CYS A 147 -27.07 -17.07 -14.56
N TYR A 148 -28.17 -17.69 -14.12
CA TYR A 148 -29.43 -17.52 -14.86
C TYR A 148 -29.82 -16.04 -14.84
N ILE A 149 -30.05 -15.45 -16.01
CA ILE A 149 -30.80 -14.19 -16.09
C ILE A 149 -32.16 -14.52 -15.48
N ARG A 150 -32.48 -13.91 -14.34
CA ARG A 150 -33.79 -14.03 -13.73
C ARG A 150 -34.75 -13.23 -14.61
N ASP A 151 -35.19 -13.82 -15.71
CA ASP A 151 -36.29 -13.30 -16.52
C ASP A 151 -37.55 -13.42 -15.68
N SER A 152 -37.72 -12.46 -14.78
CA SER A 152 -38.88 -12.38 -13.91
C SER A 152 -39.99 -11.88 -14.81
N GLY A 153 -40.79 -12.79 -15.36
CA GLY A 153 -42.07 -12.50 -16.01
C GLY A 153 -43.13 -11.95 -15.04
N GLU A 154 -42.73 -11.10 -14.09
CA GLU A 154 -43.61 -10.33 -13.23
C GLU A 154 -43.37 -8.85 -13.53
N ALA A 155 -44.41 -8.21 -14.05
CA ALA A 155 -44.43 -6.78 -14.33
C ALA A 155 -43.97 -5.98 -13.09
N PRO A 156 -43.15 -4.94 -13.25
CA PRO A 156 -42.68 -4.13 -12.13
C PRO A 156 -43.87 -3.43 -11.49
N THR A 157 -44.30 -3.90 -10.33
CA THR A 157 -45.13 -3.10 -9.44
C THR A 157 -44.16 -2.21 -8.68
N ASP A 158 -44.06 -0.97 -9.14
CA ASP A 158 -43.45 0.21 -8.51
C ASP A 158 -42.02 0.06 -7.98
N PRO A 159 -40.99 0.71 -8.58
CA PRO A 159 -39.65 0.71 -8.03
C PRO A 159 -39.59 1.62 -6.79
N GLY A 160 -39.92 1.05 -5.63
CA GLY A 160 -39.48 1.60 -4.35
C GLY A 160 -37.94 1.66 -4.28
N PRO A 161 -37.34 2.49 -3.41
CA PRO A 161 -35.92 2.79 -3.40
C PRO A 161 -35.08 1.63 -2.84
N GLU A 162 -35.17 0.44 -3.42
CA GLU A 162 -34.37 -0.74 -3.11
C GLU A 162 -33.37 -1.00 -4.23
N SER A 163 -32.46 -0.04 -4.43
CA SER A 163 -31.19 -0.32 -5.10
C SER A 163 -30.05 0.37 -4.36
N ALA A 164 -30.12 0.38 -3.03
CA ALA A 164 -28.92 0.54 -2.22
C ALA A 164 -28.10 -0.74 -2.40
N ALA A 165 -26.93 -0.65 -3.03
CA ALA A 165 -26.02 -1.77 -3.20
C ALA A 165 -25.79 -2.44 -1.83
N ARG A 166 -26.17 -3.71 -1.71
CA ARG A 166 -26.04 -4.50 -0.48
C ARG A 166 -24.58 -4.41 0.02
N PRO A 167 -24.31 -4.31 1.34
CA PRO A 167 -22.95 -4.29 1.84
C PRO A 167 -22.17 -5.55 1.40
N PRO A 168 -20.84 -5.43 1.21
CA PRO A 168 -20.02 -6.58 0.86
C PRO A 168 -20.02 -7.61 1.99
N THR A 169 -20.25 -8.87 1.64
CA THR A 169 -20.27 -9.99 2.58
C THR A 169 -18.95 -10.75 2.57
N HIS A 170 -18.19 -10.67 1.47
CA HIS A 170 -16.91 -11.34 1.30
C HIS A 170 -15.91 -10.43 0.59
N GLU A 171 -14.63 -10.70 0.77
CA GLU A 171 -13.55 -10.20 -0.06
C GLU A 171 -12.96 -11.34 -0.89
N VAL A 172 -12.70 -11.04 -2.17
CA VAL A 172 -11.97 -11.92 -3.09
C VAL A 172 -10.59 -11.32 -3.33
N LEU A 173 -9.56 -12.12 -3.10
CA LEU A 173 -8.16 -11.78 -3.37
C LEU A 173 -7.68 -12.50 -4.61
N VAL A 174 -7.11 -11.74 -5.54
CA VAL A 174 -6.47 -12.26 -6.75
C VAL A 174 -4.99 -11.90 -6.72
N THR A 175 -4.13 -12.90 -6.87
CA THR A 175 -2.68 -12.72 -6.94
C THR A 175 -2.08 -13.62 -8.03
N GLY A 176 -0.97 -13.18 -8.63
CA GLY A 176 -0.29 -13.96 -9.66
C GLY A 176 0.28 -15.30 -9.15
N THR A 177 0.69 -15.37 -7.89
CA THR A 177 1.33 -16.57 -7.29
C THR A 177 0.40 -17.40 -6.42
N GLY A 178 -0.67 -16.81 -5.87
CA GLY A 178 -1.63 -17.48 -4.98
C GLY A 178 -2.98 -17.78 -5.64
N GLY A 179 -3.20 -17.35 -6.88
CA GLY A 179 -4.47 -17.57 -7.59
C GLY A 179 -5.61 -16.77 -6.98
N ILE A 180 -6.78 -17.41 -6.83
CA ILE A 180 -8.01 -16.80 -6.32
C ILE A 180 -8.30 -17.35 -4.93
N GLN A 181 -8.46 -16.45 -3.96
CA GLN A 181 -8.78 -16.75 -2.57
C GLN A 181 -9.95 -15.87 -2.12
N TRP A 182 -10.70 -16.28 -1.09
CA TRP A 182 -11.79 -15.47 -0.55
C TRP A 182 -11.99 -15.69 0.96
N TRP A 183 -12.52 -14.69 1.65
CA TRP A 183 -12.90 -14.76 3.06
C TRP A 183 -14.13 -13.87 3.36
N PRO A 184 -14.92 -14.18 4.41
CA PRO A 184 -16.02 -13.32 4.82
C PRO A 184 -15.51 -12.00 5.40
N VAL A 185 -16.23 -10.90 5.15
CA VAL A 185 -15.98 -9.60 5.80
C VAL A 185 -16.55 -9.67 7.22
N GLN A 186 -15.74 -9.39 8.24
CA GLN A 186 -16.26 -9.25 9.61
C GLN A 186 -17.01 -7.91 9.71
N GLU A 187 -18.29 -7.95 10.07
CA GLU A 187 -19.00 -6.74 10.50
C GLU A 187 -18.38 -6.29 11.83
N GLU A 188 -17.84 -5.06 11.87
CA GLU A 188 -17.50 -4.42 13.14
C GLU A 188 -18.77 -4.26 13.96
N VAL A 189 -19.04 -5.22 14.85
CA VAL A 189 -20.06 -5.07 15.89
C VAL A 189 -19.55 -3.98 16.82
N ASN A 190 -19.99 -2.74 16.57
CA ASN A 190 -19.96 -1.67 17.55
C ASN A 190 -20.61 -2.19 18.84
N LYS A 191 -19.78 -2.57 19.82
CA LYS A 191 -20.22 -2.67 21.20
C LYS A 191 -20.51 -1.25 21.67
N GLU A 192 -21.73 -0.79 21.41
CA GLU A 192 -22.30 0.31 22.20
C GLU A 192 -22.29 -0.12 23.66
N GLU A 193 -21.57 0.65 24.46
CA GLU A 193 -21.53 0.56 25.91
C GLU A 193 -22.98 0.67 26.43
N GLY A 194 -23.47 -0.43 27.00
CA GLY A 194 -24.68 -0.42 27.81
C GLY A 194 -24.45 0.42 29.06
N SER A 195 -24.91 1.66 29.01
CA SER A 195 -25.21 2.46 30.19
C SER A 195 -26.28 1.75 31.02
N SER A 196 -25.93 1.40 32.27
CA SER A 196 -26.83 1.31 33.43
C SER A 196 -26.00 1.39 34.70
#